data_AF-A0A5C5SHB8-F1
#
_entry.id   AF-A0A5C5SHB8-F1
#
_cell.length_a   1.000
_cell.length_b   1.000
_cell.length_c   1.000
_cell.angle_alpha   90.00
_cell.angle_beta   90.00
_cell.angle_gamma   90.00
#
_symmetry.space_group_name_H-M   'P 1'
#
loop_
_entity.id
_entity.type
_entity.pdbx_description
1 polymer ?
#
loop_
_entity_poly.entity_id
_entity_poly.type
_entity_poly.pdbx_seq_one_letter_code
_entity_poly.pdbx_strand_id
1 'polypeptide(L)'
;MERIEDFRDRLERRVRTTVYYMDVMGEGSAEKLVRVIERLAALPIVEAELRTRAPHVGFPISEKALYTPPPPRAAPAKTRFRLPGRDRYLREYVAATTAFDRMVRVTPAKMLRFIETKLGEKHDLHSSQISIESIEELLAFRALPALASANTEVEIGSYRIVRERDRTDNEWINVVSFRIERVEAGVN
;
A
#
# COMPACT_ATOMS: atom_id res chain seq x y z
N MET A 1 -15.23 14.49 -25.81
CA MET A 1 -14.08 14.09 -24.97
C MET A 1 -14.20 14.65 -23.57
N GLU A 2 -14.45 15.96 -23.41
CA GLU A 2 -14.60 16.66 -22.12
C GLU A 2 -15.60 16.01 -21.13
N ARG A 3 -16.76 15.53 -21.60
CA ARG A 3 -17.74 14.82 -20.75
C ARG A 3 -17.23 13.51 -20.13
N ILE A 4 -16.31 12.83 -20.81
CA ILE A 4 -15.72 11.57 -20.32
C ILE A 4 -14.66 11.88 -19.26
N GLU A 5 -13.88 12.94 -19.47
CA GLU A 5 -12.88 13.42 -18.51
C GLU A 5 -13.54 13.95 -17.24
N ASP A 6 -14.61 14.75 -17.36
CA ASP A 6 -15.41 15.22 -16.22
C ASP A 6 -16.03 14.08 -15.39
N PHE A 7 -16.43 13.00 -16.06
CA PHE A 7 -16.97 11.82 -15.39
C PHE A 7 -15.85 11.06 -14.68
N ARG A 8 -14.69 10.89 -15.32
CA ARG A 8 -13.51 10.26 -14.73
C ARG A 8 -13.05 11.01 -13.49
N ASP A 9 -12.99 12.35 -13.55
CA ASP A 9 -12.56 13.19 -12.44
C ASP A 9 -13.54 13.13 -11.26
N ARG A 10 -14.85 13.11 -11.53
CA ARG A 10 -15.87 12.89 -10.49
C ARG A 10 -15.78 11.51 -9.87
N LEU A 11 -15.51 10.48 -10.67
CA LEU A 11 -15.36 9.09 -10.20
C LEU A 11 -14.11 8.95 -9.33
N GLU A 12 -12.96 9.44 -9.80
CA GLU A 12 -11.70 9.45 -9.04
C GLU A 12 -11.86 10.20 -7.71
N ARG A 13 -12.56 11.34 -7.70
CA ARG A 13 -12.80 12.12 -6.49
C ARG A 13 -13.69 11.38 -5.49
N ARG A 14 -14.72 10.64 -5.96
CA ARG A 14 -15.57 9.82 -5.08
C ARG A 14 -14.81 8.62 -4.53
N VAL A 15 -14.07 7.89 -5.36
CA VAL A 15 -13.25 6.75 -4.91
C VAL A 15 -12.22 7.21 -3.88
N ARG A 16 -11.51 8.31 -4.13
CA ARG A 16 -10.54 8.86 -3.18
C ARG A 16 -11.18 9.27 -1.85
N THR A 17 -12.34 9.90 -1.90
CA THR A 17 -13.10 10.29 -0.70
C THR A 17 -13.53 9.06 0.08
N THR A 18 -14.10 8.05 -0.58
CA THR A 18 -14.54 6.81 0.08
C THR A 18 -13.38 6.05 0.71
N VAL A 19 -12.26 5.90 0.00
CA VAL A 19 -11.05 5.26 0.54
C VAL A 19 -10.51 6.06 1.73
N TYR A 20 -10.42 7.38 1.63
CA TYR A 20 -9.99 8.23 2.75
C TYR A 20 -10.90 8.08 3.98
N TYR A 21 -12.22 8.03 3.80
CA TYR A 21 -13.15 7.83 4.91
C TYR A 21 -13.07 6.40 5.47
N MET A 22 -12.86 5.38 4.66
CA MET A 22 -12.65 4.01 5.13
C MET A 22 -11.32 3.84 5.87
N ASP A 23 -10.28 4.57 5.47
CA ASP A 23 -8.95 4.55 6.09
C ASP A 23 -8.93 5.38 7.40
N VAL A 24 -9.67 6.49 7.44
CA VAL A 24 -9.85 7.33 8.64
C VAL A 24 -10.80 6.68 9.66
N MET A 25 -11.83 5.96 9.19
CA MET A 25 -12.79 5.25 10.04
C MET A 25 -12.41 3.78 10.29
N GLY A 26 -11.31 3.31 9.72
CA GLY A 26 -10.74 2.00 10.03
C GLY A 26 -10.46 1.90 11.53
N GLU A 27 -10.86 0.77 12.12
CA GLU A 27 -10.67 0.40 13.52
C GLU A 27 -9.29 0.84 14.03
N GLY A 28 -9.24 1.93 14.79
CA GLY A 28 -8.00 2.46 15.33
C GLY A 28 -7.97 3.97 15.54
N SER A 29 -8.71 4.78 14.78
CA SER A 29 -8.74 6.24 15.01
C SER A 29 -9.51 6.59 16.29
N ALA A 30 -10.69 6.00 16.48
CA ALA A 30 -11.46 6.11 17.70
C ALA A 30 -10.69 5.55 18.92
N GLU A 31 -10.05 4.40 18.78
CA GLU A 31 -9.24 3.78 19.84
C GLU A 31 -8.00 4.62 20.20
N LYS A 32 -7.35 5.25 19.20
CA LYS A 32 -6.26 6.21 19.45
C LYS A 32 -6.75 7.42 20.24
N LEU A 33 -7.94 7.93 19.90
CA LEU A 33 -8.55 9.08 20.57
C LEU A 33 -8.91 8.74 22.03
N VAL A 34 -9.49 7.56 22.26
CA VAL A 34 -9.76 7.03 23.61
C VAL A 34 -8.46 6.91 24.42
N ARG A 35 -7.39 6.31 23.87
CA ARG A 35 -6.09 6.22 24.57
C ARG A 35 -5.48 7.58 24.90
N VAL A 36 -5.66 8.58 24.04
CA VAL A 36 -5.19 9.95 24.30
C VAL A 36 -5.97 10.59 25.45
N ILE A 37 -7.30 10.41 25.47
CA ILE A 37 -8.16 10.90 26.55
C ILE A 37 -7.78 10.23 27.87
N GLU A 38 -7.60 8.91 27.89
CA GLU A 38 -7.18 8.16 29.08
C GLU A 38 -5.81 8.62 29.60
N ARG A 39 -4.84 8.86 28.70
CA ARG A 39 -3.52 9.38 29.08
C ARG A 39 -3.60 10.79 29.64
N LEU A 40 -4.45 11.65 29.08
CA LEU A 40 -4.67 13.01 29.59
C LEU A 40 -5.36 13.00 30.95
N ALA A 41 -6.33 12.10 31.15
CA ALA A 41 -7.03 11.94 32.43
C ALA A 41 -6.15 11.36 33.54
N ALA A 42 -5.12 10.58 33.18
CA ALA A 42 -4.15 10.03 34.13
C ALA A 42 -3.08 11.04 34.59
N LEU A 43 -3.00 12.21 33.94
CA LEU A 43 -2.12 13.28 34.40
C LEU A 43 -2.74 13.95 35.64
N PRO A 44 -1.93 14.32 36.64
CA PRO A 44 -2.43 15.10 37.77
C PRO A 44 -3.05 16.40 37.25
N ILE A 45 -4.19 16.79 37.81
CA ILE A 45 -4.86 18.06 37.48
C ILE A 45 -3.90 19.17 37.88
N VAL A 46 -3.22 19.73 36.88
CA VAL A 46 -2.49 20.98 37.04
C VAL A 46 -3.48 22.08 36.73
N GLU A 47 -3.73 22.97 37.68
CA GLU A 47 -4.39 24.24 37.39
C GLU A 47 -3.52 24.99 36.39
N ALA A 48 -3.88 24.88 35.11
CA ALA A 48 -3.26 25.66 34.06
C ALA A 48 -4.00 26.98 33.96
N GLU A 49 -3.29 28.10 34.15
CA GLU A 49 -3.80 29.42 33.80
C GLU A 49 -4.10 29.46 32.29
N LEU A 50 -5.36 29.22 31.94
CA LEU A 50 -5.88 29.50 30.62
C LEU A 50 -5.89 31.02 30.46
N ARG A 51 -4.84 31.55 29.80
CA ARG A 51 -4.87 32.92 29.28
C ARG A 51 -5.99 33.03 28.26
N THR A 52 -7.16 33.43 28.74
CA THR A 52 -8.26 33.86 27.89
C THR A 52 -7.79 35.08 27.12
N ARG A 53 -7.43 34.88 25.85
CA ARG A 53 -7.17 35.98 24.90
C ARG A 53 -8.48 36.65 24.48
N ALA A 54 -9.36 36.95 25.43
CA ALA A 54 -10.44 37.89 25.21
C ALA A 54 -9.90 39.25 25.65
N PRO A 55 -9.34 40.07 24.74
CA PRO A 55 -8.91 41.40 25.14
C PRO A 55 -10.13 42.17 25.66
N HIS A 56 -9.98 42.83 26.81
CA HIS A 56 -10.93 43.82 27.38
C HIS A 56 -10.99 45.11 26.54
N VAL A 57 -10.95 44.98 25.22
CA VAL A 57 -11.22 46.09 24.30
C VAL A 57 -12.70 45.97 23.96
N GLY A 58 -13.46 47.03 24.19
CA GLY A 58 -14.88 47.09 23.83
C GLY A 58 -15.13 46.69 22.37
N PHE A 59 -16.39 46.47 22.01
CA PHE A 59 -16.77 46.03 20.66
C PHE A 59 -15.96 46.77 19.59
N PRO A 60 -15.31 46.05 18.64
CA PRO A 60 -14.34 46.62 17.71
C PRO A 60 -14.99 47.50 16.63
N ILE A 61 -16.22 47.94 16.84
CA ILE A 61 -17.07 48.66 15.90
C ILE A 61 -17.52 49.94 16.61
N SER A 62 -16.87 51.05 16.31
CA SER A 62 -17.39 52.38 16.67
C SER A 62 -18.62 52.72 15.82
N GLU A 63 -19.51 53.62 16.26
CA GLU A 63 -20.64 54.08 15.44
C GLU A 63 -20.20 54.58 14.05
N LYS A 64 -19.02 55.21 13.97
CA LYS A 64 -18.43 55.65 12.69
C LYS A 64 -18.07 54.47 11.76
N ALA A 65 -17.76 53.31 12.31
CA ALA A 65 -17.44 52.09 11.54
C ALA A 65 -18.69 51.41 10.95
N LEU A 66 -19.90 51.77 11.40
CA LEU A 66 -21.15 51.28 10.79
C LEU A 66 -21.47 51.98 9.46
N TYR A 67 -21.04 53.24 9.31
CA TYR A 67 -21.35 54.08 8.15
C TYR A 67 -20.17 54.29 7.20
N THR A 68 -18.96 53.88 7.58
CA THR A 68 -17.76 54.01 6.76
C THR A 68 -17.43 52.65 6.13
N PRO A 69 -17.51 52.49 4.80
CA PRO A 69 -17.12 51.25 4.16
C PRO A 69 -15.63 50.95 4.44
N PRO A 70 -15.27 49.69 4.74
CA PRO A 70 -13.87 49.32 4.94
C PRO A 70 -13.04 49.71 3.71
N PRO A 71 -11.80 50.20 3.89
CA PRO A 71 -10.93 50.49 2.77
C PRO A 71 -10.70 49.20 1.94
N PRO A 72 -10.55 49.32 0.62
CA PRO A 72 -10.29 48.17 -0.23
C PRO A 72 -9.02 47.45 0.24
N ARG A 73 -9.12 46.13 0.45
CA ARG A 73 -7.98 45.32 0.89
C ARG A 73 -6.86 45.41 -0.15
N ALA A 74 -5.67 45.77 0.30
CA ALA A 74 -4.48 45.72 -0.55
C ALA A 74 -4.26 44.28 -1.04
N ALA A 75 -3.84 44.14 -2.30
CA ALA A 75 -3.47 42.83 -2.83
C ALA A 75 -2.32 42.25 -1.97
N PRO A 76 -2.40 40.96 -1.58
CA PRO A 76 -1.35 40.34 -0.77
C PRO A 76 -0.01 40.39 -1.52
N ALA A 77 1.06 40.69 -0.79
CA ALA A 77 2.40 40.70 -1.36
C ALA A 77 2.75 39.33 -1.94
N LYS A 78 3.23 39.30 -3.20
CA LYS A 78 3.68 38.07 -3.85
C LYS A 78 4.93 37.57 -3.13
N THR A 79 4.77 36.62 -2.21
CA THR A 79 5.88 35.91 -1.57
C THR A 79 6.27 34.71 -2.43
N ARG A 80 7.58 34.51 -2.65
CA ARG A 80 8.07 33.30 -3.31
C ARG A 80 7.87 32.12 -2.37
N PHE A 81 6.89 31.29 -2.67
CA PHE A 81 6.68 30.03 -1.98
C PHE A 81 7.93 29.14 -2.17
N ARG A 82 8.69 28.90 -1.11
CA ARG A 82 9.76 27.89 -1.11
C ARG A 82 9.15 26.59 -0.64
N LEU A 83 9.17 25.56 -1.49
CA LEU A 83 8.82 24.23 -1.04
C LEU A 83 9.81 23.80 0.05
N PRO A 84 9.34 23.25 1.18
CA PRO A 84 10.24 22.62 2.14
C PRO A 84 11.06 21.54 1.41
N GLY A 85 12.35 21.46 1.71
CA GLY A 85 13.19 20.38 1.21
C GLY A 85 12.58 19.05 1.62
N ARG A 86 12.43 18.11 0.67
CA ARG A 86 11.88 16.79 0.96
C ARG A 86 12.71 16.12 2.07
N ASP A 87 12.04 15.71 3.13
CA ASP A 87 12.64 14.97 4.23
C ASP A 87 13.34 13.70 3.73
N ARG A 88 14.60 13.51 4.16
CA ARG A 88 15.42 12.35 3.80
C ARG A 88 14.80 11.06 4.33
N TYR A 89 14.28 11.06 5.55
CA TYR A 89 13.69 9.86 6.16
C TYR A 89 12.44 9.42 5.42
N LEU A 90 11.62 10.37 4.96
CA LEU A 90 10.45 10.07 4.15
C LEU A 90 10.84 9.42 2.82
N ARG A 91 11.94 9.86 2.18
CA ARG A 91 12.45 9.24 0.94
C ARG A 91 12.93 7.81 1.18
N GLU A 92 13.70 7.60 2.24
CA GLU A 92 14.22 6.28 2.60
C GLU A 92 13.08 5.32 2.96
N TYR A 93 12.07 5.78 3.70
CA TYR A 93 10.87 5.01 4.01
C TYR A 93 10.10 4.61 2.75
N VAL A 94 9.81 5.55 1.84
CA VAL A 94 9.10 5.26 0.58
C VAL A 94 9.89 4.28 -0.29
N ALA A 95 11.22 4.39 -0.30
CA ALA A 95 12.07 3.44 -1.03
C ALA A 95 11.99 2.04 -0.42
N ALA A 96 12.04 1.92 0.91
CA ALA A 96 11.96 0.65 1.62
C ALA A 96 10.59 -0.03 1.45
N THR A 97 9.49 0.72 1.57
CA THR A 97 8.14 0.17 1.35
C THR A 97 7.95 -0.27 -0.11
N THR A 98 8.41 0.54 -1.07
CA THR A 98 8.37 0.17 -2.49
C THR A 98 9.20 -1.10 -2.77
N ALA A 99 10.36 -1.25 -2.14
CA ALA A 99 11.20 -2.44 -2.27
C ALA A 99 10.53 -3.67 -1.66
N PHE A 100 9.91 -3.53 -0.49
CA PHE A 100 9.15 -4.60 0.15
C PHE A 100 7.94 -5.04 -0.68
N ASP A 101 7.15 -4.10 -1.19
CA ASP A 101 6.00 -4.39 -2.06
C ASP A 101 6.44 -5.12 -3.33
N ARG A 102 7.57 -4.68 -3.92
CA ARG A 102 8.17 -5.37 -5.06
C ARG A 102 8.63 -6.76 -4.69
N MET A 103 9.25 -6.98 -3.54
CA MET A 103 9.72 -8.28 -3.07
C MET A 103 8.54 -9.26 -2.88
N VAL A 104 7.50 -8.84 -2.16
CA VAL A 104 6.34 -9.69 -1.80
C VAL A 104 5.44 -10.00 -3.00
N ARG A 105 5.34 -9.08 -3.96
CA ARG A 105 4.48 -9.30 -5.13
C ARG A 105 5.03 -10.43 -6.01
N VAL A 106 4.25 -11.49 -6.13
CA VAL A 106 4.51 -12.59 -7.07
C VAL A 106 3.95 -12.20 -8.44
N THR A 107 4.80 -12.26 -9.47
CA THR A 107 4.44 -11.98 -10.87
C THR A 107 4.79 -13.18 -11.74
N PRO A 108 4.17 -13.35 -12.93
CA PRO A 108 4.53 -14.41 -13.88
C PRO A 108 6.03 -14.44 -14.20
N ALA A 109 6.65 -13.28 -14.39
CA ALA A 109 8.08 -13.18 -14.64
C ALA A 109 8.94 -13.73 -13.48
N LYS A 110 8.55 -13.47 -12.23
CA LYS A 110 9.26 -14.03 -11.06
C LYS A 110 9.08 -15.54 -10.94
N MET A 111 7.88 -16.04 -11.25
CA MET A 111 7.61 -17.48 -11.25
C MET A 111 8.43 -18.19 -12.34
N LEU A 112 8.51 -17.62 -13.54
CA LEU A 112 9.37 -18.12 -14.61
C LEU A 112 10.84 -18.12 -14.22
N ARG A 113 11.37 -17.02 -13.68
CA ARG A 113 12.75 -16.95 -13.20
C ARG A 113 13.04 -17.99 -12.13
N PHE A 114 12.08 -18.20 -11.20
CA PHE A 114 12.19 -19.22 -10.18
C PHE A 114 12.25 -20.63 -10.78
N ILE A 115 11.35 -20.94 -11.72
CA ILE A 115 11.34 -22.21 -12.45
C ILE A 115 12.67 -22.43 -13.19
N GLU A 116 13.13 -21.45 -13.96
CA GLU A 116 14.40 -21.50 -14.69
C GLU A 116 15.58 -21.77 -13.76
N THR A 117 15.62 -21.09 -12.61
CA THR A 117 16.72 -21.23 -11.63
C THR A 117 16.72 -22.61 -10.99
N LYS A 118 15.56 -23.14 -10.58
CA LYS A 118 15.48 -24.42 -9.87
C LYS A 118 15.50 -25.63 -10.79
N LEU A 119 14.92 -25.52 -11.98
CA LEU A 119 14.92 -26.58 -12.99
C LEU A 119 16.30 -26.71 -13.65
N GLY A 120 16.97 -25.59 -13.95
CA GLY A 120 18.27 -25.58 -14.62
C GLY A 120 18.20 -26.33 -15.96
N GLU A 121 19.08 -27.31 -16.14
CA GLU A 121 19.12 -28.17 -17.34
C GLU A 121 18.18 -29.38 -17.29
N LYS A 122 17.50 -29.63 -16.16
CA LYS A 122 16.59 -30.76 -16.04
C LYS A 122 15.35 -30.57 -16.91
N HIS A 123 14.76 -31.69 -17.32
CA HIS A 123 13.50 -31.69 -18.06
C HIS A 123 12.29 -31.69 -17.12
N ASP A 124 12.43 -32.26 -15.93
CA ASP A 124 11.40 -32.33 -14.92
C ASP A 124 11.94 -32.06 -13.51
N LEU A 125 11.07 -31.55 -12.64
CA LEU A 125 11.38 -31.33 -11.23
C LEU A 125 10.12 -31.45 -10.38
N HIS A 126 10.17 -32.33 -9.38
CA HIS A 126 9.09 -32.48 -8.41
C HIS A 126 9.25 -31.49 -7.25
N SER A 127 8.15 -31.02 -6.67
CA SER A 127 8.14 -30.01 -5.60
C SER A 127 8.96 -30.39 -4.36
N SER A 128 9.06 -31.67 -4.03
CA SER A 128 9.89 -32.17 -2.92
C SER A 128 11.41 -32.07 -3.16
N GLN A 129 11.82 -31.91 -4.42
CA GLN A 129 13.24 -31.80 -4.80
C GLN A 129 13.71 -30.34 -4.84
N ILE A 130 12.81 -29.39 -4.57
CA ILE A 130 13.09 -27.96 -4.63
C ILE A 130 13.58 -27.47 -3.26
N SER A 131 14.83 -26.99 -3.20
CA SER A 131 15.33 -26.23 -2.05
C SER A 131 14.85 -24.78 -2.13
N ILE A 132 14.42 -24.23 -1.00
CA ILE A 132 14.01 -22.81 -0.87
C ILE A 132 15.08 -22.09 -0.05
N GLU A 133 15.70 -21.06 -0.62
CA GLU A 133 16.83 -20.34 -0.02
C GLU A 133 16.48 -18.88 0.33
N SER A 134 15.34 -18.38 -0.15
CA SER A 134 14.89 -17.01 0.14
C SER A 134 13.38 -16.88 0.26
N ILE A 135 12.93 -15.77 0.84
CA ILE A 135 11.50 -15.42 0.93
C ILE A 135 10.89 -15.26 -0.47
N GLU A 136 11.62 -14.70 -1.43
CA GLU A 136 11.13 -14.54 -2.80
C GLU A 136 10.85 -15.88 -3.47
N GLU A 137 11.75 -16.86 -3.26
CA GLU A 137 11.59 -18.23 -3.72
C GLU A 137 10.40 -18.91 -3.05
N LEU A 138 10.24 -18.73 -1.73
CA LEU A 138 9.10 -19.27 -0.99
C LEU A 138 7.77 -18.76 -1.56
N LEU A 139 7.68 -17.46 -1.85
CA LEU A 139 6.49 -16.84 -2.41
C LEU A 139 6.19 -17.33 -3.82
N ALA A 140 7.22 -17.48 -4.67
CA ALA A 140 7.07 -18.06 -6.00
C ALA A 140 6.62 -19.53 -5.91
N PHE A 141 7.29 -20.35 -5.10
CA PHE A 141 6.98 -21.76 -4.87
C PHE A 141 5.54 -21.97 -4.40
N ARG A 142 5.08 -21.18 -3.42
CA ARG A 142 3.70 -21.22 -2.93
C ARG A 142 2.66 -20.90 -4.01
N ALA A 143 3.00 -20.03 -4.95
CA ALA A 143 2.06 -19.56 -5.98
C ALA A 143 1.87 -20.56 -7.12
N LEU A 144 2.87 -21.41 -7.42
CA LEU A 144 2.82 -22.36 -8.54
C LEU A 144 1.60 -23.29 -8.54
N PRO A 145 1.29 -24.04 -7.47
CA PRO A 145 0.14 -24.94 -7.47
C PRO A 145 -1.21 -24.21 -7.55
N ALA A 146 -1.25 -22.92 -7.16
CA ALA A 146 -2.46 -22.10 -7.26
C ALA A 146 -2.79 -21.71 -8.72
N LEU A 147 -1.80 -21.71 -9.62
CA LEU A 147 -2.03 -21.50 -11.06
C LEU A 147 -2.83 -22.66 -11.67
N ALA A 148 -2.56 -23.88 -11.23
CA ALA A 148 -3.28 -25.11 -11.58
C ALA A 148 -4.48 -25.39 -10.65
N SER A 149 -5.16 -24.34 -10.20
CA SER A 149 -6.25 -24.48 -9.21
C SER A 149 -7.53 -25.08 -9.81
N ALA A 150 -7.91 -24.66 -11.03
CA ALA A 150 -9.09 -25.17 -11.74
C ALA A 150 -8.77 -26.33 -12.69
N ASN A 151 -7.56 -26.34 -13.28
CA ASN A 151 -7.07 -27.38 -14.17
C ASN A 151 -5.94 -28.12 -13.46
N THR A 152 -5.91 -29.45 -13.53
CA THR A 152 -4.81 -30.26 -12.98
C THR A 152 -3.45 -29.86 -13.54
N GLU A 153 -3.42 -29.20 -14.70
CA GLU A 153 -2.21 -28.69 -15.32
C GLU A 153 -2.38 -27.26 -15.83
N VAL A 154 -1.27 -26.52 -15.91
CA VAL A 154 -1.22 -25.18 -16.49
C VAL A 154 0.13 -24.96 -17.17
N GLU A 155 0.12 -24.29 -18.33
CA GLU A 155 1.34 -23.90 -19.03
C GLU A 155 1.68 -22.43 -18.75
N ILE A 156 2.95 -22.18 -18.47
CA ILE A 156 3.51 -20.84 -18.27
C ILE A 156 4.81 -20.73 -19.06
N GLY A 157 4.79 -19.98 -20.15
CA GLY A 157 5.94 -19.89 -21.07
C GLY A 157 6.27 -21.27 -21.66
N SER A 158 7.50 -21.72 -21.48
CA SER A 158 7.99 -23.03 -21.96
C SER A 158 7.89 -24.13 -20.90
N TYR A 159 7.10 -23.94 -19.85
CA TYR A 159 6.98 -24.86 -18.73
C TYR A 159 5.54 -25.27 -18.49
N ARG A 160 5.32 -26.54 -18.14
CA ARG A 160 4.05 -27.08 -17.70
C ARG A 160 4.14 -27.41 -16.22
N ILE A 161 3.16 -26.97 -15.46
CA ILE A 161 3.03 -27.26 -14.03
C ILE A 161 1.85 -28.22 -13.88
N VAL A 162 2.12 -29.41 -13.39
CA VAL A 162 1.13 -30.46 -13.13
C VAL A 162 0.94 -30.55 -11.64
N ARG A 163 -0.29 -30.32 -11.18
CA ARG A 163 -0.68 -30.45 -9.78
C ARG A 163 -0.96 -31.90 -9.45
N GLU A 164 -0.39 -32.37 -8.34
CA GLU A 164 -0.57 -33.72 -7.85
C GLU A 164 -1.59 -33.76 -6.71
N ARG A 165 -1.97 -34.97 -6.27
CA ARG A 165 -2.92 -35.17 -5.17
C ARG A 165 -2.25 -35.12 -3.80
N ASP A 166 -0.96 -35.41 -3.76
CA ASP A 166 -0.18 -35.43 -2.54
C ASP A 166 0.18 -34.02 -2.07
N ARG A 167 0.80 -33.95 -0.89
CA ARG A 167 1.26 -32.70 -0.30
C ARG A 167 2.77 -32.74 -0.15
N THR A 168 3.40 -31.61 -0.44
CA THR A 168 4.80 -31.37 -0.13
C THR A 168 4.84 -30.58 1.16
N ASP A 169 5.46 -31.20 2.17
CA ASP A 169 5.62 -30.64 3.51
C ASP A 169 7.11 -30.46 3.78
N ASN A 170 7.50 -29.26 4.17
CA ASN A 170 8.85 -28.94 4.63
C ASN A 170 8.78 -28.01 5.84
N GLU A 171 9.93 -27.67 6.43
CA GLU A 171 10.00 -26.85 7.64
C GLU A 171 9.36 -25.45 7.50
N TRP A 172 9.16 -24.98 6.27
CA TRP A 172 8.68 -23.63 5.96
C TRP A 172 7.23 -23.58 5.52
N ILE A 173 6.76 -24.61 4.81
CA ILE A 173 5.46 -24.58 4.15
C ILE A 173 4.89 -25.98 3.87
N ASN A 174 3.57 -26.06 3.92
CA ASN A 174 2.81 -27.23 3.54
C ASN A 174 1.88 -26.88 2.36
N VAL A 175 2.19 -27.38 1.16
CA VAL A 175 1.44 -27.09 -0.07
C VAL A 175 1.05 -28.36 -0.81
N VAL A 176 0.13 -28.24 -1.77
CA VAL A 176 -0.16 -29.34 -2.70
C VAL A 176 1.08 -29.61 -3.55
N SER A 177 1.45 -30.88 -3.69
CA SER A 177 2.58 -31.28 -4.52
C SER A 177 2.32 -30.92 -5.98
N PHE A 178 3.40 -30.64 -6.70
CA PHE A 178 3.35 -30.34 -8.12
C PHE A 178 4.65 -30.76 -8.79
N ARG A 179 4.54 -31.05 -10.08
CA ARG A 179 5.68 -31.31 -10.96
C ARG A 179 5.79 -30.20 -11.99
N ILE A 180 7.01 -29.77 -12.25
CA ILE A 180 7.35 -28.84 -13.33
C ILE A 180 7.97 -29.67 -14.44
N GLU A 181 7.52 -29.44 -15.68
CA GLU A 181 8.03 -30.08 -16.89
C GLU A 181 8.39 -29.00 -17.91
N ARG A 182 9.49 -29.20 -18.63
CA ARG A 182 9.82 -28.38 -19.80
C ARG A 182 8.96 -28.84 -20.97
N VAL A 183 8.17 -27.92 -21.53
CA VAL A 183 7.46 -28.16 -22.78
C VAL A 183 8.49 -27.96 -23.89
N GLU A 184 8.97 -29.05 -24.49
CA GLU A 184 9.73 -28.95 -25.73
C GLU A 184 8.83 -28.26 -26.75
N ALA A 185 9.33 -27.15 -27.31
CA ALA A 185 8.66 -26.50 -28.43
C ALA A 185 8.62 -27.51 -29.57
N GLY A 186 7.48 -28.19 -29.72
CA GLY A 186 7.20 -29.01 -30.88
C GLY A 186 7.39 -28.13 -32.10
N VAL A 187 8.42 -28.45 -32.87
CA VAL A 187 8.57 -28.00 -34.25
C VAL A 187 7.29 -28.41 -34.97
N ASN A 188 6.44 -27.44 -35.29
CA ASN A 188 5.42 -27.52 -36.31
C ASN A 188 5.61 -26.33 -37.24
#